data_AF-A0A0N1BDV9-F1
#
_entry.id   AF-A0A0N1BDV9-F1
#
_cell.length_a   1.000
_cell.length_b   1.000
_cell.length_c   1.000
_cell.angle_alpha   90.00
_cell.angle_beta   90.00
_cell.angle_gamma   90.00
#
_symmetry.space_group_name_H-M   'P 1'
#
loop_
_entity.id
_entity.type
_entity.pdbx_description
1 polymer ?
#
loop_
_entity_poly.entity_id
_entity_poly.type
_entity_poly.pdbx_seq_one_letter_code
_entity_poly.pdbx_strand_id
1 'polypeptide(L)'
;MNATAHAERVRAEQRAKAAKVGIDETLIGQLVDHFYARIQRDDLLGPIFAQHVANWSHHLPRMKDFWASIMIEPGRFNGRPMQKHIAMGILTKAHFERWLALWDATVAQDVGDQAAAERFRTSAHRIADSLLTGVLAERGGLAALRNRTTEPVPLETKP
;
A
#
# COMPACT_ATOMS: atom_id res chain seq x y z
N MET A 1 27.18 -19.68 12.33
CA MET A 1 26.56 -18.60 11.53
C MET A 1 25.87 -17.65 12.50
N ASN A 2 26.15 -16.34 12.47
CA ASN A 2 25.45 -15.38 13.35
C ASN A 2 24.13 -14.89 12.70
N ALA A 3 23.23 -14.34 13.51
CA ALA A 3 21.90 -13.90 13.07
C ALA A 3 21.93 -12.80 11.99
N THR A 4 22.96 -11.95 11.98
CA THR A 4 23.14 -10.87 10.99
C THR A 4 23.42 -11.45 9.60
N ALA A 5 24.33 -12.43 9.50
CA ALA A 5 24.64 -13.10 8.23
C ALA A 5 23.44 -13.87 7.65
N HIS A 6 22.55 -14.37 8.50
CA HIS A 6 21.29 -14.98 8.05
C HIS A 6 20.31 -13.93 7.51
N ALA A 7 20.11 -12.82 8.23
CA ALA A 7 19.22 -11.75 7.80
C ALA A 7 19.66 -11.09 6.49
N GLU A 8 20.97 -10.87 6.31
CA GLU A 8 21.54 -10.34 5.06
C GLU A 8 21.28 -11.27 3.88
N ARG A 9 21.46 -12.58 4.06
CA ARG A 9 21.14 -13.58 3.03
C ARG A 9 19.68 -13.58 2.65
N VAL A 10 18.76 -13.57 3.63
CA VAL A 10 17.32 -13.55 3.35
C VAL A 10 16.93 -12.30 2.55
N ARG A 11 17.50 -11.14 2.89
CA ARG A 11 17.30 -9.89 2.14
C ARG A 11 17.85 -9.97 0.71
N ALA A 12 19.04 -10.52 0.54
CA ALA A 12 19.65 -10.71 -0.78
C ALA A 12 18.81 -11.66 -1.66
N GLU A 13 18.31 -12.77 -1.08
CA GLU A 13 17.41 -13.71 -1.77
C GLU A 13 16.09 -13.03 -2.18
N GLN A 14 15.50 -12.21 -1.31
CA GLN A 14 14.30 -11.42 -1.65
C GLN A 14 14.54 -10.45 -2.79
N ARG A 15 15.64 -9.68 -2.74
CA ARG A 15 16.01 -8.75 -3.80
C ARG A 15 16.25 -9.47 -5.12
N ALA A 16 16.94 -10.61 -5.10
CA ALA A 16 17.15 -11.43 -6.28
C ALA A 16 15.82 -11.98 -6.86
N LYS A 17 14.89 -12.42 -6.02
CA LYS A 17 13.55 -12.85 -6.45
C LYS A 17 12.73 -11.71 -7.04
N ALA A 18 12.86 -10.50 -6.51
CA ALA A 18 12.25 -9.29 -7.06
C ALA A 18 12.82 -8.90 -8.42
N ALA A 19 14.14 -8.92 -8.55
CA ALA A 19 14.81 -8.63 -9.82
C ALA A 19 14.41 -9.59 -10.95
N LYS A 20 14.14 -10.87 -10.65
CA LYS A 20 13.69 -11.87 -11.64
C LYS A 20 12.37 -11.51 -12.33
N VAL A 21 11.52 -10.73 -11.69
CA VAL A 21 10.24 -10.26 -12.24
C VAL A 21 10.30 -8.76 -12.58
N GLY A 22 11.50 -8.17 -12.64
CA GLY A 22 11.71 -6.78 -13.02
C GLY A 22 11.38 -5.75 -11.93
N ILE A 23 11.24 -6.16 -10.67
CA ILE A 23 11.07 -5.19 -9.57
C ILE A 23 12.44 -4.67 -9.11
N ASP A 24 12.67 -3.38 -9.33
CA ASP A 24 13.83 -2.62 -8.88
C ASP A 24 13.45 -1.22 -8.35
N GLU A 25 14.44 -0.42 -7.93
CA GLU A 25 14.24 0.96 -7.45
C GLU A 25 13.57 1.86 -8.49
N THR A 26 13.88 1.65 -9.77
CA THR A 26 13.37 2.48 -10.87
C THR A 26 11.88 2.27 -11.04
N LEU A 27 11.46 1.00 -11.13
CA LEU A 27 10.05 0.65 -11.24
C LEU A 27 9.26 1.11 -10.01
N ILE A 28 9.80 0.89 -8.81
CA ILE A 28 9.16 1.34 -7.56
C ILE A 28 9.02 2.86 -7.55
N GLY A 29 10.09 3.58 -7.94
CA GLY A 29 10.09 5.04 -8.00
C GLY A 29 9.02 5.59 -8.94
N GLN A 30 8.96 5.06 -10.17
CA GLN A 30 7.98 5.45 -11.18
C GLN A 30 6.56 5.16 -10.74
N LEU A 31 6.30 3.93 -10.25
CA LEU A 31 4.99 3.52 -9.79
C LEU A 31 4.49 4.40 -8.65
N VAL A 32 5.37 4.73 -7.69
CA VAL A 32 5.04 5.63 -6.57
C VAL A 32 4.75 7.04 -7.07
N ASP A 33 5.56 7.58 -7.97
CA ASP A 33 5.37 8.93 -8.50
C ASP A 33 4.03 9.04 -9.26
N HIS A 34 3.73 8.09 -10.14
CA HIS A 34 2.47 8.07 -10.89
C HIS A 34 1.26 7.86 -9.98
N PHE A 35 1.37 6.98 -8.99
CA PHE A 35 0.30 6.75 -8.03
C PHE A 35 -0.05 8.01 -7.23
N TYR A 36 0.95 8.70 -6.67
CA TYR A 36 0.72 9.93 -5.92
C TYR A 36 0.33 11.12 -6.80
N ALA A 37 0.73 11.12 -8.08
CA ALA A 37 0.21 12.06 -9.06
C ALA A 37 -1.30 11.87 -9.27
N ARG A 38 -1.81 10.62 -9.30
CA ARG A 38 -3.25 10.35 -9.37
C ARG A 38 -3.97 10.75 -8.09
N ILE A 39 -3.42 10.42 -6.91
CA ILE A 39 -3.98 10.82 -5.61
C ILE A 39 -4.19 12.33 -5.53
N GLN A 40 -3.20 13.12 -5.93
CA GLN A 40 -3.28 14.59 -5.85
C GLN A 40 -4.41 15.19 -6.69
N ARG A 41 -4.86 14.48 -7.73
CA ARG A 41 -5.94 14.90 -8.64
C ARG A 41 -7.28 14.26 -8.31
N ASP A 42 -7.33 13.39 -7.31
CA ASP A 42 -8.52 12.65 -6.94
C ASP A 42 -9.43 13.51 -6.05
N ASP A 43 -10.73 13.57 -6.37
CA ASP A 43 -11.67 14.43 -5.64
C ASP A 43 -11.91 13.96 -4.20
N LEU A 44 -11.74 12.66 -3.91
CA LEU A 44 -11.95 12.11 -2.57
C LEU A 44 -10.66 12.12 -1.74
N LEU A 45 -9.55 11.67 -2.32
CA LEU A 45 -8.27 11.53 -1.62
C LEU A 45 -7.43 12.81 -1.66
N GLY A 46 -7.48 13.56 -2.75
CA GLY A 46 -6.69 14.77 -2.95
C GLY A 46 -6.81 15.76 -1.79
N PRO A 47 -8.03 16.14 -1.35
CA PRO A 47 -8.21 17.04 -0.20
C PRO A 47 -7.59 16.52 1.11
N ILE A 48 -7.67 15.21 1.37
CA ILE A 48 -7.09 14.58 2.58
C ILE A 48 -5.57 14.69 2.54
N PHE A 49 -4.97 14.33 1.40
CA PHE A 49 -3.52 14.43 1.25
C PHE A 49 -3.05 15.89 1.29
N ALA A 50 -3.76 16.83 0.67
CA ALA A 50 -3.43 18.25 0.72
C ALA A 50 -3.44 18.80 2.15
N GLN A 51 -4.35 18.33 3.00
CA GLN A 51 -4.41 18.74 4.42
C GLN A 51 -3.23 18.18 5.24
N HIS A 52 -2.73 16.98 4.91
CA HIS A 52 -1.74 16.27 5.72
C HIS A 52 -0.31 16.24 5.13
N VAL A 53 -0.15 16.62 3.87
CA VAL A 53 1.12 16.59 3.11
C VAL A 53 1.38 17.97 2.50
N ALA A 54 2.05 18.82 3.26
CA ALA A 54 2.46 20.15 2.79
C ALA A 54 3.71 20.12 1.89
N ASN A 55 4.62 19.16 2.11
CA ASN A 55 5.89 19.07 1.40
C ASN A 55 6.01 17.73 0.64
N TRP A 56 5.63 17.76 -0.63
CA TRP A 56 5.68 16.60 -1.53
C TRP A 56 7.11 16.14 -1.84
N SER A 57 8.07 17.05 -1.95
CA SER A 57 9.47 16.69 -2.22
C SER A 57 10.11 15.94 -1.05
N HIS A 58 9.62 16.13 0.18
CA HIS A 58 10.00 15.32 1.33
C HIS A 58 9.14 14.05 1.49
N HIS A 59 7.87 14.10 1.10
CA HIS A 59 6.95 12.97 1.26
C HIS A 59 7.25 11.82 0.28
N LEU A 60 7.44 12.13 -1.01
CA LEU A 60 7.61 11.10 -2.05
C LEU A 60 8.83 10.19 -1.82
N PRO A 61 10.03 10.69 -1.47
CA PRO A 61 11.16 9.82 -1.14
C PRO A 61 10.84 8.82 -0.02
N ARG A 62 10.12 9.25 1.03
CA ARG A 62 9.70 8.34 2.11
C ARG A 62 8.72 7.27 1.63
N MET A 63 7.88 7.57 0.64
CA MET A 63 6.96 6.58 0.07
C MET A 63 7.69 5.60 -0.84
N LYS A 64 8.71 6.05 -1.57
CA LYS A 64 9.64 5.17 -2.30
C LYS A 64 10.35 4.22 -1.34
N ASP A 65 10.87 4.72 -0.22
CA ASP A 65 11.48 3.89 0.83
C ASP A 65 10.49 2.91 1.45
N PHE A 66 9.24 3.33 1.69
CA PHE A 66 8.18 2.45 2.19
C PHE A 66 7.95 1.28 1.23
N TRP A 67 7.75 1.54 -0.05
CA TRP A 67 7.52 0.48 -1.03
C TRP A 67 8.76 -0.37 -1.30
N ALA A 68 9.95 0.23 -1.34
CA ALA A 68 11.21 -0.51 -1.40
C ALA A 68 11.36 -1.45 -0.20
N SER A 69 10.95 -1.02 0.99
CA SER A 69 11.00 -1.86 2.19
C SER A 69 10.07 -3.08 2.14
N ILE A 70 8.99 -2.99 1.37
CA ILE A 70 8.05 -4.09 1.18
C ILE A 70 8.56 -5.03 0.09
N MET A 71 9.12 -4.48 -0.98
CA MET A 71 9.39 -5.25 -2.20
C MET A 71 10.79 -5.87 -2.25
N ILE A 72 11.82 -5.13 -1.82
CA ILE A 72 13.22 -5.45 -2.12
C ILE A 72 14.19 -5.27 -0.95
N GLU A 73 13.83 -4.52 0.10
CA GLU A 73 14.75 -4.20 1.20
C GLU A 73 14.07 -4.02 2.57
N PRO A 74 13.62 -5.12 3.21
CA PRO A 74 12.99 -5.04 4.53
C PRO A 74 13.83 -4.29 5.57
N GLY A 75 13.21 -3.31 6.22
CA GLY A 75 13.85 -2.44 7.23
C GLY A 75 14.33 -1.09 6.70
N ARG A 76 14.22 -0.82 5.40
CA ARG A 76 14.56 0.50 4.84
C ARG A 76 13.66 1.63 5.35
N PHE A 77 12.37 1.35 5.53
CA PHE A 77 11.43 2.33 6.02
C PHE A 77 11.27 2.26 7.53
N ASN A 78 11.61 3.36 8.21
CA ASN A 78 11.47 3.53 9.65
C ASN A 78 10.36 4.54 9.96
N GLY A 79 9.13 4.06 9.94
CA GLY A 79 7.96 4.87 10.24
C GLY A 79 6.88 4.07 10.94
N ARG A 80 5.84 4.76 11.39
CA ARG A 80 4.71 4.13 12.08
C ARG A 80 3.39 4.44 11.35
N PRO A 81 3.11 3.77 10.21
CA PRO A 81 1.96 4.10 9.37
C PRO A 81 0.64 3.97 10.11
N MET A 82 0.45 2.89 10.88
CA MET A 82 -0.79 2.64 11.61
C MET A 82 -1.20 3.82 12.50
N GLN A 83 -0.31 4.30 13.40
CA GLN A 83 -0.66 5.40 14.29
C GLN A 83 -1.00 6.68 13.52
N LYS A 84 -0.33 6.96 12.39
CA LYS A 84 -0.63 8.13 11.57
C LYS A 84 -2.05 8.06 10.96
N HIS A 85 -2.45 6.91 10.44
CA HIS A 85 -3.77 6.74 9.82
C HIS A 85 -4.90 6.73 10.85
N ILE A 86 -4.66 6.16 12.04
CA ILE A 86 -5.59 6.24 13.18
C ILE A 86 -5.78 7.69 13.61
N ALA A 87 -4.68 8.44 13.81
CA ALA A 87 -4.71 9.82 14.30
C ALA A 87 -5.43 10.80 13.36
N MET A 88 -5.58 10.48 12.06
CA MET A 88 -6.34 11.31 11.13
C MET A 88 -7.83 11.37 11.49
N GLY A 89 -8.40 10.34 12.13
CA GLY A 89 -9.79 10.36 12.62
C GLY A 89 -10.90 10.42 11.54
N ILE A 90 -10.55 10.65 10.26
CA ILE A 90 -11.53 10.85 9.16
C ILE A 90 -11.57 9.72 8.13
N LEU A 91 -10.54 8.87 8.06
CA LEU A 91 -10.46 7.79 7.05
C LEU A 91 -11.60 6.76 7.20
N THR A 92 -12.16 6.29 6.09
CA THR A 92 -13.27 5.31 6.05
C THR A 92 -12.99 4.23 5.01
N LYS A 93 -13.80 3.16 4.98
CA LYS A 93 -13.71 2.10 3.96
C LYS A 93 -13.64 2.67 2.53
N ALA A 94 -14.50 3.64 2.20
CA ALA A 94 -14.53 4.28 0.89
C ALA A 94 -13.20 4.93 0.49
N HIS A 95 -12.47 5.51 1.45
CA HIS A 95 -11.14 6.09 1.19
C HIS A 95 -10.12 4.99 0.83
N PHE A 96 -10.14 3.87 1.55
CA PHE A 96 -9.24 2.75 1.26
C PHE A 96 -9.59 2.05 -0.06
N GLU A 97 -10.88 1.87 -0.36
CA GLU A 97 -11.35 1.34 -1.65
C GLU A 97 -10.91 2.23 -2.81
N ARG A 98 -11.06 3.56 -2.67
CA ARG A 98 -10.59 4.50 -3.69
C ARG A 98 -9.08 4.46 -3.86
N TRP A 99 -8.33 4.38 -2.76
CA TRP A 99 -6.87 4.28 -2.77
C TRP A 99 -6.41 3.01 -3.50
N LEU A 100 -7.05 1.87 -3.23
CA LEU A 100 -6.77 0.59 -3.90
C LEU A 100 -7.13 0.64 -5.38
N ALA A 101 -8.27 1.23 -5.74
CA ALA A 101 -8.66 1.38 -7.14
C ALA A 101 -7.64 2.20 -7.95
N LEU A 102 -7.14 3.31 -7.40
CA LEU A 102 -6.08 4.10 -8.03
C LEU A 102 -4.76 3.33 -8.09
N TRP A 103 -4.42 2.57 -7.05
CA TRP A 103 -3.21 1.77 -7.00
C TRP A 103 -3.23 0.68 -8.07
N ASP A 104 -4.31 -0.10 -8.12
CA ASP A 104 -4.47 -1.20 -9.08
C ASP A 104 -4.47 -0.70 -10.52
N ALA A 105 -5.09 0.46 -10.79
CA ALA A 105 -5.03 1.12 -12.09
C ALA A 105 -3.60 1.57 -12.45
N THR A 106 -2.83 2.07 -11.48
CA THR A 106 -1.43 2.47 -11.71
C THR A 106 -0.56 1.25 -11.98
N VAL A 107 -0.71 0.17 -11.21
CA VAL A 107 0.00 -1.09 -11.42
C VAL A 107 -0.33 -1.68 -12.79
N ALA A 108 -1.60 -1.69 -13.19
CA ALA A 108 -2.02 -2.20 -14.50
C ALA A 108 -1.41 -1.42 -15.67
N GLN A 109 -1.15 -0.12 -15.50
CA GLN A 109 -0.54 0.72 -16.52
C GLN A 109 0.99 0.59 -16.55
N ASP A 110 1.63 0.54 -15.39
CA ASP A 110 3.07 0.77 -15.28
C ASP A 110 3.89 -0.52 -15.09
N VAL A 111 3.24 -1.64 -14.72
CA VAL A 111 3.91 -2.91 -14.44
C VAL A 111 3.55 -3.94 -15.51
N GLY A 112 4.46 -4.16 -16.45
CA GLY A 112 4.26 -5.10 -17.56
C GLY A 112 4.31 -6.58 -17.15
N ASP A 113 5.17 -6.93 -16.19
CA ASP A 113 5.29 -8.30 -15.69
C ASP A 113 4.12 -8.65 -14.75
N GLN A 114 3.39 -9.73 -15.06
CA GLN A 114 2.20 -10.11 -14.31
C GLN A 114 2.50 -10.54 -12.87
N ALA A 115 3.62 -11.24 -12.64
CA ALA A 115 3.99 -11.68 -11.31
C ALA A 115 4.43 -10.49 -10.44
N ALA A 116 5.10 -9.49 -11.04
CA ALA A 116 5.39 -8.23 -10.36
C ALA A 116 4.10 -7.46 -10.02
N ALA A 117 3.19 -7.33 -10.98
CA ALA A 117 1.91 -6.64 -10.78
C ALA A 117 1.10 -7.28 -9.64
N GLU A 118 0.98 -8.60 -9.63
CA GLU A 118 0.31 -9.33 -8.56
C GLU A 118 0.96 -9.08 -7.19
N ARG A 119 2.30 -9.10 -7.10
CA ARG A 119 3.01 -8.81 -5.84
C ARG A 119 2.73 -7.41 -5.31
N PHE A 120 2.67 -6.40 -6.17
CA PHE A 120 2.30 -5.04 -5.79
C PHE A 120 0.86 -4.98 -5.28
N ARG A 121 -0.09 -5.56 -6.03
CA ARG A 121 -1.52 -5.57 -5.65
C ARG A 121 -1.75 -6.29 -4.34
N THR A 122 -1.29 -7.54 -4.19
CA THR A 122 -1.46 -8.32 -2.96
C THR A 122 -0.87 -7.59 -1.74
N SER A 123 0.29 -6.95 -1.91
CA SER A 123 0.92 -6.18 -0.83
C SER A 123 0.08 -4.96 -0.44
N ALA A 124 -0.40 -4.20 -1.43
CA ALA A 124 -1.23 -3.02 -1.22
C ALA A 124 -2.54 -3.34 -0.51
N HIS A 125 -3.25 -4.37 -0.98
CA HIS A 125 -4.49 -4.85 -0.38
C HIS A 125 -4.29 -5.28 1.07
N ARG A 126 -3.24 -6.08 1.36
CA ARG A 126 -2.91 -6.49 2.74
C ARG A 126 -2.62 -5.30 3.67
N ILE A 127 -1.93 -4.27 3.15
CA ILE A 127 -1.64 -3.05 3.91
C ILE A 127 -2.93 -2.27 4.18
N ALA A 128 -3.76 -2.06 3.17
CA ALA A 128 -5.03 -1.37 3.29
C ALA A 128 -5.97 -2.07 4.30
N ASP A 129 -6.09 -3.40 4.22
CA ASP A 129 -6.89 -4.19 5.15
C ASP A 129 -6.41 -4.07 6.60
N SER A 130 -5.09 -4.12 6.81
CA SER A 130 -4.50 -3.95 8.12
C SER A 130 -4.79 -2.56 8.68
N LEU A 131 -4.53 -1.50 7.90
CA LEU A 131 -4.75 -0.11 8.31
C LEU A 131 -6.23 0.17 8.58
N LEU A 132 -7.13 -0.26 7.69
CA LEU A 132 -8.57 -0.10 7.86
C LEU A 132 -9.05 -0.82 9.12
N THR A 133 -8.56 -2.04 9.37
CA THR A 133 -8.86 -2.77 10.61
C THR A 133 -8.49 -1.95 11.85
N GLY A 134 -7.28 -1.40 11.89
CA GLY A 134 -6.82 -0.58 13.02
C GLY A 134 -7.63 0.71 13.17
N VAL A 135 -7.91 1.42 12.07
CA VAL A 135 -8.71 2.65 12.07
C VAL A 135 -10.13 2.41 12.59
N LEU A 136 -10.78 1.32 12.18
CA LEU A 136 -12.13 0.99 12.63
C LEU A 136 -12.17 0.49 14.07
N ALA A 137 -11.18 -0.31 14.49
CA ALA A 137 -11.09 -0.81 15.86
C ALA A 137 -10.96 0.33 16.87
N GLU A 138 -10.16 1.37 16.58
CA GLU A 138 -10.04 2.55 17.44
C GLU A 138 -11.35 3.32 17.57
N ARG A 139 -12.15 3.40 16.49
CA ARG A 139 -13.39 4.19 16.48
C ARG A 139 -14.61 3.50 17.08
N GLY A 140 -14.65 2.17 17.09
CA GLY A 140 -15.87 1.43 17.46
C GLY A 140 -15.67 0.14 18.25
N GLY A 141 -14.43 -0.19 18.65
CA GLY A 141 -14.12 -1.46 19.31
C GLY A 141 -14.49 -2.69 18.45
N LEU A 142 -14.64 -3.86 19.09
CA LEU A 142 -14.95 -5.14 18.44
C LEU A 142 -16.24 -5.15 17.59
N ALA A 143 -17.17 -4.22 17.83
CA ALA A 143 -18.44 -4.12 17.10
C ALA A 143 -18.24 -3.69 15.64
N ALA A 144 -17.27 -2.81 15.35
CA ALA A 144 -16.96 -2.35 13.99
C ALA A 144 -16.35 -3.46 13.10
N LEU A 145 -15.74 -4.49 13.71
CA LEU A 145 -15.14 -5.62 12.98
C LEU A 145 -16.19 -6.65 12.53
N ARG A 146 -17.34 -6.74 13.22
CA ARG A 146 -18.40 -7.73 12.96
C ARG A 146 -19.24 -7.42 11.73
N ASN A 147 -19.38 -6.15 11.36
CA ASN A 147 -20.08 -5.71 10.14
C ASN A 147 -19.29 -5.99 8.84
N ARG A 148 -18.10 -6.60 8.90
CA ARG A 148 -17.36 -7.03 7.69
C ARG A 148 -17.79 -8.38 7.13
N THR A 149 -18.45 -9.22 7.92
CA THR A 149 -18.72 -10.63 7.55
C THR A 149 -20.15 -10.85 7.04
N THR A 150 -20.95 -9.80 6.86
CA THR A 150 -22.39 -9.92 6.58
C THR A 150 -22.84 -9.05 5.41
N GLU A 151 -22.20 -9.18 4.25
CA GLU A 151 -22.93 -8.99 2.99
C GLU A 151 -22.57 -10.15 2.04
N PRO A 152 -23.51 -11.07 1.76
CA PRO A 152 -23.30 -12.04 0.70
C PRO A 152 -23.23 -11.31 -0.64
N VAL A 153 -22.17 -11.55 -1.41
CA VAL A 153 -22.09 -11.13 -2.81
C VAL A 153 -23.26 -11.78 -3.57
N PRO A 154 -24.16 -11.01 -4.20
CA PRO A 154 -25.19 -11.59 -5.05
C PRO A 154 -24.51 -12.33 -6.20
N LEU A 155 -24.79 -13.63 -6.33
CA LEU A 155 -24.41 -14.39 -7.51
C LEU A 155 -25.24 -13.86 -8.68
N GLU A 156 -24.64 -13.01 -9.52
CA GLU A 156 -25.21 -12.68 -10.82
C GLU A 156 -25.25 -13.96 -11.67
N THR A 157 -26.44 -14.52 -11.82
CA THR A 157 -26.73 -15.46 -12.89
C THR A 157 -26.96 -14.65 -14.16
N LYS A 158 -25.95 -14.59 -15.02
CA LYS A 158 -26.07 -14.02 -16.36
C LYS A 158 -26.87 -14.99 -17.26
N PRO A 159 -27.78 -14.49 -18.12
CA PRO A 159 -28.55 -15.30 -19.06
C PRO A 159 -27.68 -15.95 -20.15
#